data_AF-A0A432ILP3-F1
#
_entry.id   AF-A0A432ILP3-F1
#
_cell.length_a   1.000
_cell.length_b   1.000
_cell.length_c   1.000
_cell.angle_alpha   90.00
_cell.angle_beta   90.00
_cell.angle_gamma   90.00
#
_symmetry.space_group_name_H-M   'P 1'
#
loop_
_entity.id
_entity.type
_entity.pdbx_description
1 polymer ?
#
loop_
_entity_poly.entity_id
_entity_poly.type
_entity_poly.pdbx_seq_one_letter_code
_entity_poly.pdbx_strand_id
1 'polypeptide(L)' 'MNIIYLLILASLFIALIFIVLFIKSVKNGQYDDLYTPSVRMLFDDEIVKDEDSAEKKPTNI' A
#
# COMPACT_ATOMS: atom_id res chain seq x y z
N MET A 1 6.33 45.22 12.29
CA MET A 1 6.76 44.84 10.93
C MET A 1 7.76 43.68 10.92
N ASN A 2 8.69 43.56 11.88
CA ASN A 2 9.68 42.47 11.88
C ASN A 2 9.08 41.06 12.10
N ILE A 3 7.98 40.96 12.86
CA ILE A 3 7.30 39.69 13.16
C ILE A 3 6.75 39.00 11.90
N ILE A 4 6.46 39.77 10.83
CA ILE A 4 5.91 39.23 9.59
C ILE A 4 6.94 38.31 8.90
N TYR A 5 8.23 38.66 8.95
CA TYR A 5 9.29 37.87 8.34
C TYR A 5 9.49 36.53 9.06
N LEU A 6 9.37 36.53 10.39
CA LEU A 6 9.41 35.31 11.20
C LEU A 6 8.20 34.40 10.90
N LEU A 7 7.02 34.98 10.77
CA LEU A 7 5.79 34.23 10.43
C LEU A 7 5.87 33.62 9.02
N ILE A 8 6.40 34.34 8.04
CA ILE A 8 6.59 33.84 6.67
C ILE A 8 7.58 32.66 6.66
N LEU A 9 8.69 32.78 7.38
CA LEU A 9 9.67 31.69 7.46
C LEU A 9 9.09 30.46 8.16
N ALA A 10 8.36 30.66 9.27
CA ALA A 10 7.73 29.59 10.01
C ALA A 10 6.64 28.88 9.18
N SER A 11 5.81 29.62 8.44
CA SER A 11 4.75 29.03 7.60
C SER A 11 5.34 28.23 6.44
N LEU A 12 6.40 28.74 5.80
CA LEU A 12 7.10 28.01 4.73
C LEU A 12 7.74 26.73 5.26
N PHE A 13 8.33 26.76 6.46
CA PHE A 13 8.93 25.59 7.09
C PHE A 13 7.90 24.50 7.38
N ILE A 14 6.74 24.87 7.93
CA ILE A 14 5.63 23.93 8.18
C ILE A 14 5.11 23.34 6.87
N ALA A 15 4.96 24.15 5.82
CA ALA A 15 4.53 23.68 4.51
C ALA A 15 5.49 22.64 3.91
N LEU A 16 6.81 22.87 4.02
CA LEU A 16 7.83 21.91 3.57
C LEU A 16 7.77 20.60 4.35
N ILE A 17 7.60 20.65 5.68
CA ILE A 17 7.43 19.44 6.50
C ILE A 17 6.21 18.64 6.03
N PHE A 18 5.08 19.31 5.81
CA PHE A 18 3.86 18.66 5.32
C PHE A 18 4.07 17.98 3.97
N ILE A 19 4.76 18.64 3.03
CA ILE A 19 5.08 18.08 1.72
C ILE A 19 5.95 16.82 1.85
N VAL A 20 7.00 16.87 2.67
CA VAL A 20 7.91 15.72 2.86
C VAL A 20 7.16 14.53 3.49
N LEU A 21 6.35 14.78 4.52
CA LEU A 21 5.52 13.76 5.14
C LEU A 21 4.50 13.17 4.17
N PHE A 22 3.86 14.01 3.36
CA PHE A 22 2.91 13.60 2.33
C PHE A 22 3.57 12.68 1.30
N ILE A 23 4.72 13.07 0.74
CA ILE A 23 5.46 12.24 -0.23
C ILE A 23 5.85 10.90 0.40
N LYS A 24 6.35 10.91 1.65
CA LYS A 24 6.70 9.68 2.36
C LYS A 24 5.49 8.78 2.57
N SER A 25 4.32 9.34 2.92
CA SER A 25 3.07 8.58 3.09
C SER A 25 2.61 7.92 1.79
N VAL A 26 2.64 8.65 0.68
CA VAL A 26 2.27 8.16 -0.65
C VAL A 26 3.22 7.04 -1.10
N LYS A 27 4.52 7.19 -0.84
CA LYS A 27 5.53 6.17 -1.19
C LYS A 27 5.52 4.94 -0.30
N ASN A 28 5.02 5.05 0.94
CA ASN A 28 5.01 3.95 1.92
C ASN A 28 3.98 2.84 1.61
N GLY A 29 3.45 2.76 0.39
CA GLY A 29 2.62 1.63 -0.03
C GLY A 29 1.18 1.69 0.47
N GLN A 30 0.62 2.88 0.75
CA GLN A 30 -0.81 3.00 1.07
C GLN A 30 -1.74 2.48 -0.06
N TYR A 31 -1.19 2.22 -1.24
CA TYR A 31 -1.89 1.69 -2.41
C TYR A 31 -1.70 0.17 -2.62
N ASP A 32 -0.98 -0.53 -1.74
CA ASP A 32 -0.74 -1.97 -1.88
C ASP A 32 -2.05 -2.79 -1.68
N ASP A 33 -2.99 -2.24 -0.92
CA ASP A 33 -4.31 -2.83 -0.66
C ASP A 33 -5.38 -2.43 -1.69
N LEU A 34 -4.99 -1.83 -2.83
CA LEU A 34 -5.95 -1.45 -3.89
C LEU A 34 -6.41 -2.66 -4.74
N TYR A 35 -5.76 -3.82 -4.56
CA TYR A 35 -6.20 -5.09 -5.13
C TYR A 35 -7.28 -5.71 -4.25
N THR A 36 -8.54 -5.45 -4.60
CA THR A 36 -9.72 -5.97 -3.90
C THR A 36 -9.69 -7.50 -3.86
N PRO A 37 -9.97 -8.13 -2.69
CA PRO A 37 -9.99 -9.59 -2.55
C PRO A 37 -10.97 -10.28 -3.52
N SER A 38 -12.04 -9.60 -3.93
CA SER A 38 -13.00 -10.07 -4.92
C SER A 38 -12.41 -10.29 -6.31
N VAL A 39 -11.37 -9.51 -6.69
CA VAL A 39 -10.68 -9.66 -7.98
C VAL A 39 -9.73 -10.86 -7.91
N ARG A 40 -8.99 -11.01 -6.81
CA ARG A 40 -8.13 -12.17 -6.57
C ARG A 40 -8.95 -13.46 -6.63
N MET A 41 -10.10 -13.50 -5.95
CA MET A 41 -10.96 -14.69 -5.94
C MET A 41 -11.57 -15.02 -7.31
N LEU A 42 -11.88 -14.03 -8.15
CA LEU A 42 -12.41 -14.24 -9.51
C LEU A 42 -11.37 -14.74 -10.53
N PHE A 43 -10.08 -14.48 -10.29
CA PHE A 43 -8.99 -14.86 -11.20
C PHE A 43 -8.11 -16.01 -10.68
N ASP A 44 -8.15 -16.31 -9.38
CA ASP A 44 -7.50 -17.50 -8.79
C ASP A 44 -8.26 -18.79 -9.13
N ASP A 45 -9.56 -18.71 -9.40
CA ASP A 45 -10.41 -19.86 -9.74
C ASP A 45 -10.20 -20.38 -11.20
N GLU A 46 -9.58 -19.59 -12.08
CA GLU A 46 -9.36 -19.97 -13.49
C GLU A 46 -7.97 -20.56 -13.78
N ILE A 47 -6.99 -20.44 -12.88
CA ILE A 47 -5.60 -20.89 -13.13
C ILE A 47 -5.32 -22.31 -12.60
N VAL A 48 -6.23 -22.93 -11.84
CA VAL A 48 -6.06 -24.33 -11.40
C VAL A 48 -6.71 -25.29 -12.41
N LYS A 49 -6.15 -25.35 -13.62
CA LYS A 49 -6.27 -26.52 -14.48
C LYS A 49 -4.88 -27.03 -14.79
N ASP A 50 -4.64 -28.25 -14.32
CA ASP A 50 -3.53 -29.13 -14.68
C ASP A 50 -2.17 -28.54 -14.24
N GLU A 51 -1.61 -28.86 -13.06
CA GLU A 51 -1.01 -30.15 -12.73
C GLU A 51 -0.85 -30.24 -11.20
N ASP A 52 -1.55 -31.15 -10.53
CA ASP A 52 -1.13 -31.75 -9.24
C ASP A 52 -2.17 -32.78 -8.74
N SER A 53 -2.71 -33.57 -9.68
CA SER A 53 -3.39 -34.82 -9.32
C SER A 53 -2.37 -35.95 -9.14
N ALA A 54 -1.35 -35.77 -8.30
CA ALA A 54 -0.41 -36.85 -8.01
C ALA A 54 0.42 -36.73 -6.72
N GLU A 55 -0.05 -36.17 -5.59
CA GLU A 55 0.61 -36.56 -4.33
C GLU A 55 -0.22 -36.48 -3.03
N LYS A 56 -0.55 -37.68 -2.53
CA LYS A 56 -0.66 -38.13 -1.12
C LYS A 56 -1.55 -37.33 -0.16
N LYS A 57 -2.78 -37.83 0.01
CA LYS A 57 -3.45 -37.86 1.33
C LYS A 57 -2.92 -39.06 2.13
N PRO A 58 -2.28 -38.88 3.32
CA PRO A 58 -2.25 -39.95 4.30
C PRO A 58 -3.56 -39.93 5.07
N THR A 59 -4.45 -40.85 4.73
CA THR A 59 -5.44 -41.38 5.68
C THR A 59 -4.64 -42.12 6.74
N ASN A 60 -4.53 -41.56 7.95
CA ASN A 60 -4.15 -42.33 9.12
C ASN A 60 -5.41 -42.69 9.92
N ILE A 61 -5.43 -43.95 10.30
CA ILE A 61 -6.46 -44.71 11.02
C ILE A 61 -6.58 -44.22 12.47
#